data_AF-A0A959J794-F1
#
_entry.id   AF-A0A959J794-F1
#
_cell.length_a   1.000
_cell.length_b   1.000
_cell.length_c   1.000
_cell.angle_alpha   90.00
_cell.angle_beta   90.00
_cell.angle_gamma   90.00
#
_symmetry.space_group_name_H-M   'P 1'
#
loop_
_entity.id
_entity.type
_entity.pdbx_description
1 polymer ?
#
loop_
_entity_poly.entity_id
_entity_poly.type
_entity_poly.pdbx_seq_one_letter_code
_entity_poly.pdbx_strand_id
1 'polypeptide(L)'
;MRRIRPVELLLIQIIIYFLIWLWDEYLATMLSLVWGGICLLILLTSLVVEWIEKSNVPKWYYSFLAVSVLAPIMAAVIYSGIVGGIKWFVLE
;
A
#
# COMPACT_ATOMS: atom_id res chain seq x y z
N MET A 1 -10.22 -20.78 -11.46
CA MET A 1 -10.03 -19.46 -10.79
C MET A 1 -8.96 -18.68 -11.55
N ARG A 2 -9.30 -17.52 -12.14
CA ARG A 2 -8.33 -16.69 -12.88
C ARG A 2 -7.21 -16.24 -11.92
N ARG A 3 -5.94 -16.48 -12.27
CA ARG A 3 -4.78 -15.92 -11.54
C ARG A 3 -4.81 -14.41 -11.73
N ILE A 4 -5.35 -13.69 -10.75
CA ILE A 4 -5.25 -12.22 -10.72
C ILE A 4 -3.76 -11.90 -10.62
N ARG A 5 -3.26 -11.10 -11.55
CA ARG A 5 -1.84 -10.74 -11.59
C ARG A 5 -1.57 -9.73 -10.47
N PRO A 6 -0.38 -9.73 -9.83
CA PRO A 6 -0.04 -8.75 -8.81
C PRO A 6 -0.22 -7.30 -9.27
N VAL A 7 0.00 -7.04 -10.56
CA VAL A 7 -0.20 -5.72 -11.19
C VAL A 7 -1.68 -5.30 -11.19
N GLU A 8 -2.61 -6.22 -11.45
CA GLU A 8 -4.04 -5.90 -11.42
C GLU A 8 -4.48 -5.53 -10.01
N LEU A 9 -3.98 -6.26 -9.00
CA LEU A 9 -4.24 -5.94 -7.59
C LEU A 9 -3.68 -4.57 -7.21
N LEU A 10 -2.47 -4.25 -7.67
CA LEU A 10 -1.84 -2.95 -7.43
C LEU A 10 -2.68 -1.82 -8.02
N LEU A 11 -3.12 -1.97 -9.27
CA LEU A 11 -3.96 -0.97 -9.94
C LEU A 11 -5.30 -0.77 -9.21
N ILE A 12 -5.96 -1.87 -8.83
CA ILE A 12 -7.22 -1.80 -8.08
C ILE A 12 -7.03 -1.06 -6.76
N GLN A 13 -5.99 -1.40 -6.00
CA GLN A 13 -5.71 -0.72 -4.73
C GLN A 13 -5.40 0.76 -4.92
N ILE A 14 -4.60 1.12 -5.93
CA ILE A 14 -4.30 2.52 -6.25
C ILE A 14 -5.58 3.30 -6.56
N ILE A 15 -6.49 2.74 -7.37
CA ILE A 15 -7.77 3.38 -7.69
C ILE A 15 -8.60 3.59 -6.43
N ILE A 16 -8.70 2.58 -5.56
CA ILE A 16 -9.44 2.68 -4.29
C ILE A 16 -8.84 3.77 -3.41
N TYR A 17 -7.52 3.77 -3.20
CA TYR A 17 -6.86 4.82 -2.43
C TYR A 17 -7.10 6.19 -3.03
N PHE A 18 -6.99 6.36 -4.35
CA PHE A 18 -7.27 7.64 -5.00
C PHE A 18 -8.68 8.16 -4.75
N LEU A 19 -9.68 7.29 -4.83
CA LEU A 19 -11.06 7.67 -4.54
C LEU A 19 -11.21 8.19 -3.10
N ILE A 20 -10.49 7.58 -2.16
CA ILE A 20 -10.48 8.01 -0.76
C ILE A 20 -9.72 9.34 -0.61
N TRP A 21 -8.58 9.50 -1.27
CA TRP A 21 -7.79 10.75 -1.29
C TRP A 21 -8.55 11.93 -1.89
N LEU A 22 -9.40 11.68 -2.90
CA LEU A 22 -10.28 12.70 -3.48
C LEU A 22 -11.47 13.04 -2.58
N TRP A 23 -11.89 12.10 -1.72
CA TRP A 23 -13.01 12.30 -0.81
C TRP A 23 -12.58 13.05 0.45
N ASP A 24 -11.56 12.56 1.14
CA ASP A 24 -11.05 13.13 2.39
C ASP A 24 -9.56 12.81 2.54
N GLU A 25 -8.73 13.85 2.46
CA GLU A 25 -7.27 13.70 2.51
C GLU A 25 -6.76 13.22 3.89
N TYR A 26 -7.45 13.58 4.97
CA TYR A 26 -7.06 13.19 6.33
C TYR A 26 -7.34 11.70 6.55
N LEU A 27 -8.54 11.24 6.19
CA LEU A 27 -8.90 9.82 6.26
C LEU A 27 -7.98 9.01 5.34
N ALA A 28 -7.74 9.49 4.11
CA ALA A 28 -6.88 8.82 3.15
C ALA A 28 -5.46 8.62 3.67
N THR A 29 -4.85 9.67 4.24
CA THR A 29 -3.51 9.59 4.82
C THR A 29 -3.45 8.64 6.02
N MET A 30 -4.40 8.75 6.96
CA MET A 30 -4.45 7.87 8.12
C MET A 30 -4.61 6.40 7.73
N LEU A 31 -5.55 6.12 6.81
CA LEU A 31 -5.79 4.76 6.32
C LEU A 31 -4.57 4.22 5.56
N SER A 32 -3.94 5.03 4.72
CA SER A 32 -2.74 4.67 3.96
C SER A 32 -1.57 4.35 4.90
N LEU A 33 -1.37 5.14 5.95
CA LEU A 33 -0.31 4.95 6.94
C LEU A 33 -0.55 3.70 7.80
N VAL A 34 -1.75 3.52 8.36
CA VAL A 34 -2.06 2.38 9.21
C VAL A 34 -2.01 1.08 8.40
N TRP A 35 -2.69 1.03 7.26
CA TRP A 35 -2.73 -0.18 6.44
C TRP A 35 -1.36 -0.51 5.83
N GLY A 36 -0.70 0.49 5.23
CA GLY A 36 0.64 0.33 4.67
C GLY A 36 1.66 -0.07 5.75
N GLY A 37 1.57 0.52 6.94
CA GLY A 37 2.42 0.20 8.09
C GLY A 37 2.23 -1.23 8.58
N ILE A 38 0.98 -1.69 8.74
CA ILE A 38 0.69 -3.08 9.13
C ILE A 38 1.24 -4.05 8.08
N CYS A 39 0.95 -3.82 6.79
CA CYS A 39 1.46 -4.67 5.71
C CYS A 39 2.99 -4.68 5.66
N LEU A 40 3.64 -3.54 5.90
CA LEU A 40 5.10 -3.43 5.93
C LEU A 40 5.70 -4.21 7.09
N LEU A 41 5.14 -4.11 8.30
CA LEU A 41 5.61 -4.86 9.46
C LEU A 41 5.44 -6.37 9.25
N ILE A 42 4.32 -6.81 8.68
CA ILE A 42 4.11 -8.22 8.33
C ILE A 42 5.12 -8.66 7.27
N LEU A 43 5.35 -7.85 6.23
CA LEU A 43 6.32 -8.15 5.18
C LEU A 43 7.74 -8.28 5.77
N LEU A 44 8.15 -7.35 6.61
CA LEU A 44 9.47 -7.37 7.25
C LEU A 44 9.63 -8.57 8.17
N THR A 45 8.66 -8.84 9.05
CA THR A 45 8.74 -9.99 9.96
C THR A 45 8.75 -11.31 9.19
N SER A 46 7.93 -11.45 8.15
CA SER A 46 7.92 -12.65 7.30
C SER A 46 9.26 -12.83 6.57
N LEU A 47 9.88 -11.75 6.10
CA LEU A 47 11.15 -11.80 5.39
C LEU A 47 12.32 -12.13 6.33
N VAL A 48 12.30 -11.60 7.56
CA VAL A 48 13.26 -11.96 8.62
C VAL A 48 13.14 -13.45 8.98
N VAL A 49 11.92 -13.96 9.14
CA VAL A 49 11.68 -15.38 9.45
C VAL A 49 12.18 -16.27 8.33
N GLU A 50 11.87 -15.95 7.07
CA GLU A 50 12.34 -16.75 5.93
C GLU A 50 13.86 -16.75 5.76
N TRP A 51 14.54 -15.69 6.24
CA TRP A 51 16.00 -15.63 6.22
C TRP A 51 16.64 -16.54 7.27
N ILE A 52 16.01 -16.71 8.43
CA ILE A 52 16.49 -17.59 9.51
C ILE A 52 16.20 -19.05 9.17
N GLU A 53 14.97 -19.36 8.78
CA GLU A 53 14.54 -20.71 8.45
C GLU A 53 13.68 -20.67 7.20
N LYS A 54 13.99 -21.53 6.22
CA LYS A 54 13.30 -21.52 4.93
C LYS A 54 11.83 -21.89 5.13
N SER A 55 11.00 -20.86 5.21
CA SER A 55 9.57 -21.00 5.42
C SER A 55 8.91 -21.56 4.17
N ASN A 56 7.94 -22.46 4.32
CA ASN A 56 7.13 -23.01 3.22
C ASN A 56 6.09 -21.99 2.68
N VAL A 57 6.27 -20.69 2.95
CA VAL A 57 5.33 -19.65 2.55
C VAL A 57 5.42 -19.41 1.04
N PRO A 58 4.29 -19.46 0.30
CA PRO A 58 4.30 -19.27 -1.14
C PRO A 58 4.72 -17.85 -1.52
N LYS A 59 5.60 -17.72 -2.53
CA LYS A 59 6.11 -16.43 -3.06
C LYS A 59 5.03 -15.41 -3.44
N TRP A 60 3.82 -15.88 -3.75
CA TRP A 60 2.68 -15.02 -4.07
C TRP A 60 2.22 -14.19 -2.87
N TYR A 61 2.34 -14.71 -1.65
CA TYR A 61 2.00 -13.99 -0.42
C TYR A 61 2.89 -12.75 -0.22
N TYR A 62 4.21 -12.90 -0.39
CA TYR A 62 5.15 -11.78 -0.36
C TYR A 62 4.85 -10.73 -1.43
N SER A 63 4.49 -11.18 -2.63
CA SER A 63 4.12 -10.26 -3.72
C SER A 63 2.85 -9.48 -3.37
N PHE A 64 1.84 -10.12 -2.76
CA PHE A 64 0.61 -9.47 -2.32
C PHE A 64 0.86 -8.42 -1.22
N LEU A 65 1.68 -8.78 -0.22
CA LEU A 65 2.07 -7.85 0.84
C LEU A 65 2.86 -6.66 0.29
N ALA A 66 3.84 -6.92 -0.57
CA ALA A 66 4.61 -5.85 -1.20
C ALA A 66 3.72 -4.90 -2.02
N VAL A 67 2.77 -5.44 -2.80
CA VAL A 67 1.78 -4.63 -3.53
C VAL A 67 0.95 -3.77 -2.57
N SER A 68 0.52 -4.33 -1.43
CA SER A 68 -0.30 -3.64 -0.43
C SER A 68 0.45 -2.55 0.33
N VAL A 69 1.78 -2.63 0.41
CA VAL A 69 2.63 -1.54 0.92
C VAL A 69 2.87 -0.48 -0.15
N LEU A 70 3.12 -0.90 -1.39
CA LEU A 70 3.43 0.01 -2.49
C LEU A 70 2.23 0.83 -2.94
N ALA A 71 1.03 0.26 -2.96
CA ALA A 71 -0.18 0.94 -3.42
C ALA A 71 -0.48 2.27 -2.69
N PRO A 72 -0.54 2.33 -1.34
CA PRO A 72 -0.78 3.59 -0.64
C PRO A 72 0.35 4.61 -0.85
N ILE A 73 1.62 4.15 -0.95
CA ILE A 73 2.77 5.03 -1.22
C ILE A 73 2.64 5.65 -2.61
N MET A 74 2.36 4.84 -3.63
CA MET A 74 2.18 5.31 -5.00
C MET A 74 0.98 6.26 -5.11
N ALA A 75 -0.15 5.93 -4.50
CA ALA A 75 -1.32 6.81 -4.49
C ALA A 75 -1.00 8.17 -3.86
N ALA A 76 -0.31 8.20 -2.72
CA ALA A 76 0.10 9.44 -2.06
C ALA A 76 1.06 10.29 -2.92
N VAL A 77 2.07 9.67 -3.54
CA VAL A 77 3.03 10.35 -4.41
C VAL A 77 2.35 10.94 -5.64
N ILE A 78 1.48 10.17 -6.31
CA ILE A 78 0.81 10.65 -7.52
C ILE A 78 -0.22 11.72 -7.17
N TYR A 79 -1.00 11.54 -6.09
CA TYR A 79 -1.98 12.54 -5.63
C TYR A 79 -1.29 13.86 -5.29
N SER A 80 -0.26 13.84 -4.44
CA SER A 80 0.48 15.05 -4.05
C SER A 80 1.15 15.74 -5.23
N GLY A 81 1.65 14.97 -6.22
CA GLY A 81 2.21 15.51 -7.46
C GLY A 81 1.18 16.22 -8.35
N ILE A 82 -0.09 15.79 -8.33
CA ILE A 82 -1.18 16.41 -9.11
C ILE A 82 -1.75 17.64 -8.38
N VAL A 83 -2.01 17.51 -7.07
CA VAL A 83 -2.67 18.56 -6.27
C VAL A 83 -1.69 19.64 -5.80
N GLY A 84 -0.38 19.36 -5.84
CA GLY A 84 0.67 20.30 -5.43
C GLY A 84 0.93 20.29 -3.93
N GLY A 85 0.43 19.29 -3.19
CA GLY A 85 0.60 19.17 -1.75
C GLY A 85 -0.45 18.29 -1.10
N ILE A 86 -0.36 18.15 0.22
CA ILE A 86 -1.39 17.53 1.06
C ILE A 86 -2.00 18.67 1.88
N LYS A 87 -3.23 19.07 1.56
CA LYS A 87 -3.85 20.28 2.09
C LYS A 87 -4.02 20.22 3.59
N TRP A 88 -4.37 19.07 4.17
CA TRP A 88 -4.54 18.98 5.62
C TRP A 88 -3.23 19.10 6.42
N PHE A 89 -2.07 18.83 5.80
CA PHE A 89 -0.76 18.96 6.44
C PHE A 89 -0.31 20.43 6.53
N VAL A 90 -0.78 21.26 5.60
CA VAL A 90 -0.56 22.70 5.58
C VAL A 90 -1.76 23.32 6.26
N LEU A 91 -1.64 23.65 7.54
CA LEU A 91 -2.66 24.36 8.31
C LEU A 91 -3.08 25.65 7.57
N GLU A 92 -4.18 25.59 6.81
CA GLU A 92 -5.00 26.75 6.43
C GLU A 92 -6.28 26.77 7.27
#